data_AF-A0A932B2U4-F1
#
_entry.id   AF-A0A932B2U4-F1
#
_cell.length_a   1.000
_cell.length_b   1.000
_cell.length_c   1.000
_cell.angle_alpha   90.00
_cell.angle_beta   90.00
_cell.angle_gamma   90.00
#
_symmetry.space_group_name_H-M   'P 1'
#
loop_
_entity.id
_entity.type
_entity.pdbx_description
1 polymer ?
#
loop_
_entity_poly.entity_id
_entity_poly.type
_entity_poly.pdbx_seq_one_letter_code
_entity_poly.pdbx_strand_id
1 'polypeptide(L)'
;MRPPIQPVAPSIGDPIELLLACHDKVRRFAGLTLRLRDHLAAKGPDKSAQEAAQSILRHFTLAAPLHHDDEELDLFPALRQLAVGALDQEMGQLEAEHAELAALWQSLQAWLQAPVAGQPHAAPDTLTAFAQRYPAHAQREEALVYPYATRLTPEQISQITSAMVARRTAP
;
A
#
# COMPACT_ATOMS: atom_id res chain seq x y z
N MET A 1 -22.96 -10.30 35.86
CA MET A 1 -22.21 -9.19 35.24
C MET A 1 -21.51 -9.74 34.00
N ARG A 2 -21.80 -9.19 32.83
CA ARG A 2 -21.14 -9.57 31.57
C ARG A 2 -19.75 -8.92 31.58
N PRO A 3 -18.65 -9.64 31.35
CA PRO A 3 -17.33 -9.01 31.34
C PRO A 3 -17.27 -7.98 30.20
N PRO A 4 -16.55 -6.86 30.38
CA PRO A 4 -16.34 -5.91 29.29
C PRO A 4 -15.58 -6.62 28.17
N ILE A 5 -16.11 -6.55 26.96
CA ILE A 5 -15.38 -6.94 25.75
C ILE A 5 -14.22 -5.95 25.67
N GLN A 6 -13.02 -6.39 26.04
CA GLN A 6 -11.81 -5.64 25.71
C GLN A 6 -11.77 -5.49 24.20
N PRO A 7 -11.47 -4.29 23.66
CA PRO A 7 -11.21 -4.16 22.25
C PRO A 7 -10.00 -5.05 21.95
N VAL A 8 -10.25 -6.17 21.29
CA VAL A 8 -9.19 -7.01 20.73
C VAL A 8 -8.58 -6.15 19.64
N ALA A 9 -7.41 -5.57 19.92
CA ALA A 9 -6.60 -4.97 18.87
C ALA A 9 -6.45 -6.02 17.76
N PRO A 10 -6.57 -5.65 16.48
CA PRO A 10 -6.38 -6.60 15.40
C PRO A 10 -5.04 -7.32 15.59
N SER A 11 -5.10 -8.62 15.88
CA SER A 11 -3.94 -9.46 16.05
C SER A 11 -3.51 -9.91 14.66
N ILE A 12 -2.45 -9.30 14.14
CA ILE A 12 -1.77 -9.79 12.95
C ILE A 12 -1.01 -11.05 13.39
N GLY A 13 -1.44 -12.22 12.92
CA GLY A 13 -0.77 -13.49 13.22
C GLY A 13 0.52 -13.68 12.41
N ASP A 14 0.56 -13.08 11.22
CA ASP A 14 1.68 -13.13 10.28
C ASP A 14 1.83 -11.75 9.60
N PRO A 15 2.99 -11.09 9.73
CA PRO A 15 3.22 -9.79 9.10
C PRO A 15 3.12 -9.85 7.57
N ILE A 16 3.48 -10.98 6.95
CA ILE A 16 3.40 -11.16 5.49
C ILE A 16 1.96 -11.22 5.03
N GLU A 17 1.06 -11.85 5.77
CA GLU A 17 -0.38 -11.85 5.44
C GLU A 17 -0.96 -10.43 5.42
N LEU A 18 -0.52 -9.55 6.33
CA LEU A 18 -0.96 -8.15 6.32
C LEU A 18 -0.45 -7.42 5.06
N LEU A 19 0.83 -7.58 4.73
CA LEU A 19 1.44 -6.97 3.55
C LEU A 19 0.74 -7.42 2.27
N LEU A 20 0.50 -8.73 2.12
CA LEU A 20 -0.28 -9.29 1.01
C LEU A 20 -1.70 -8.71 0.92
N ALA A 21 -2.40 -8.59 2.05
CA ALA A 21 -3.72 -7.96 2.07
C ALA A 21 -3.67 -6.45 1.72
N CYS A 22 -2.54 -5.79 1.98
CA CYS A 22 -2.29 -4.43 1.52
C CYS A 22 -2.09 -4.41 0.00
N HIS A 23 -1.29 -5.32 -0.55
CA HIS A 23 -1.07 -5.44 -2.00
C HIS A 23 -2.37 -5.70 -2.78
N ASP A 24 -3.28 -6.53 -2.26
CA ASP A 24 -4.58 -6.73 -2.88
C ASP A 24 -5.40 -5.43 -2.97
N LYS A 25 -5.31 -4.58 -1.94
CA LYS A 25 -5.92 -3.25 -1.97
C LYS A 25 -5.20 -2.33 -2.96
N VAL A 26 -3.87 -2.35 -3.00
CA VAL A 26 -3.08 -1.58 -3.98
C VAL A 26 -3.51 -1.94 -5.40
N ARG A 27 -3.56 -3.23 -5.76
CA ARG A 27 -4.03 -3.71 -7.06
C ARG A 27 -5.44 -3.23 -7.39
N ARG A 28 -6.37 -3.41 -6.44
CA ARG A 28 -7.76 -3.00 -6.61
C ARG A 28 -7.89 -1.49 -6.83
N PHE A 29 -7.26 -0.67 -6.00
CA PHE A 29 -7.40 0.79 -6.07
C PHE A 29 -6.63 1.39 -7.23
N ALA A 30 -5.45 0.86 -7.57
CA ALA A 30 -4.71 1.24 -8.76
C ALA A 30 -5.55 0.98 -10.03
N GLY A 31 -6.14 -0.21 -10.17
CA GLY A 31 -7.05 -0.52 -11.27
C GLY A 31 -8.35 0.30 -11.26
N LEU A 32 -8.87 0.65 -10.07
CA LEU A 32 -10.06 1.50 -9.94
C LEU A 32 -9.84 2.90 -10.52
N THR A 33 -8.63 3.43 -10.50
CA THR A 33 -8.34 4.75 -11.09
C THR A 33 -8.70 4.83 -12.58
N LEU A 34 -8.39 3.79 -13.36
CA LEU A 34 -8.73 3.74 -14.78
C LEU A 34 -10.26 3.72 -15.00
N ARG A 35 -10.97 2.92 -14.20
CA ARG A 35 -12.44 2.87 -14.22
C ARG A 35 -13.07 4.20 -13.82
N LEU A 36 -12.48 4.89 -12.84
CA LEU A 36 -12.93 6.20 -12.41
C LEU A 36 -12.78 7.24 -13.53
N ARG A 37 -11.64 7.25 -14.24
CA ARG A 37 -11.46 8.12 -15.43
C ARG A 37 -12.58 7.91 -16.44
N ASP A 38 -12.84 6.67 -16.82
CA ASP A 38 -13.82 6.35 -17.85
C ASP A 38 -15.24 6.71 -17.40
N HIS A 39 -15.56 6.49 -16.12
CA HIS A 39 -16.84 6.88 -15.53
C HIS A 39 -17.01 8.40 -15.48
N LEU A 40 -15.98 9.15 -15.07
CA LEU A 40 -16.01 10.61 -15.04
C LEU A 40 -16.24 11.20 -16.44
N ALA A 41 -15.61 10.63 -17.48
CA ALA A 41 -15.81 11.06 -18.85
C ALA A 41 -17.26 10.81 -19.35
N ALA A 42 -17.87 9.70 -18.94
CA ALA A 42 -19.20 9.31 -19.39
C ALA A 42 -20.35 9.96 -18.58
N LYS A 43 -20.17 10.14 -17.27
CA LYS A 43 -21.25 10.49 -16.32
C LYS A 43 -20.96 11.69 -15.45
N GLY A 44 -19.73 12.22 -15.48
CA GLY A 44 -19.31 13.29 -14.57
C GLY A 44 -19.12 12.84 -13.12
N PRO A 45 -18.90 13.78 -12.19
CA PRO A 45 -18.57 13.51 -10.79
C PRO A 45 -19.82 13.21 -9.96
N ASP A 46 -20.56 12.15 -10.32
CA ASP A 46 -21.70 11.67 -9.55
C ASP A 46 -21.27 11.07 -8.20
N LYS A 47 -22.27 10.66 -7.40
CA LYS A 47 -22.01 10.10 -6.06
C LYS A 47 -21.08 8.87 -6.08
N SER A 48 -21.18 8.04 -7.12
CA SER A 48 -20.33 6.84 -7.24
C SER A 48 -18.87 7.23 -7.53
N ALA A 49 -18.65 8.21 -8.42
CA ALA A 49 -17.32 8.74 -8.70
C ALA A 49 -16.69 9.39 -7.46
N GLN A 50 -17.48 10.14 -6.69
CA GLN A 50 -17.06 10.77 -5.44
C GLN A 50 -16.58 9.72 -4.42
N GLU A 51 -17.38 8.68 -4.18
CA GLU A 51 -17.04 7.61 -3.23
C GLU A 51 -15.79 6.82 -3.65
N ALA A 52 -15.65 6.54 -4.95
CA ALA A 52 -14.48 5.88 -5.52
C ALA A 52 -13.22 6.74 -5.33
N ALA A 53 -13.27 8.02 -5.70
CA ALA A 53 -12.15 8.95 -5.57
C ALA A 53 -11.70 9.11 -4.11
N GLN A 54 -12.65 9.28 -3.18
CA GLN A 54 -12.35 9.34 -1.75
C GLN A 54 -11.69 8.06 -1.23
N SER A 55 -12.12 6.89 -1.71
CA SER A 55 -11.56 5.61 -1.26
C SER A 55 -10.14 5.39 -1.76
N ILE A 56 -9.85 5.78 -3.01
CA ILE A 56 -8.49 5.78 -3.55
C ILE A 56 -7.60 6.74 -2.76
N LEU A 57 -8.06 7.99 -2.55
CA LEU A 57 -7.35 8.98 -1.74
C LEU A 57 -6.99 8.45 -0.35
N ARG A 58 -7.98 7.96 0.39
CA ARG A 58 -7.73 7.42 1.74
C ARG A 58 -6.68 6.30 1.74
N HIS A 59 -6.74 5.38 0.77
CA HIS A 59 -5.81 4.26 0.72
C HIS A 59 -4.36 4.72 0.47
N PHE A 60 -4.12 5.52 -0.57
CA PHE A 60 -2.75 5.92 -0.92
C PHE A 60 -2.21 7.07 -0.05
N THR A 61 -3.08 7.85 0.62
CA THR A 61 -2.64 8.85 1.62
C THR A 61 -2.23 8.20 2.95
N LEU A 62 -2.93 7.14 3.38
CA LEU A 62 -2.74 6.60 4.73
C LEU A 62 -2.07 5.22 4.74
N ALA A 63 -2.60 4.27 3.96
CA ALA A 63 -2.18 2.88 4.05
C ALA A 63 -0.87 2.61 3.28
N ALA A 64 -0.70 3.20 2.09
CA ALA A 64 0.49 2.97 1.28
C ALA A 64 1.80 3.45 1.96
N PRO A 65 1.86 4.65 2.57
CA PRO A 65 3.08 5.07 3.29
C PRO A 65 3.39 4.16 4.48
N LEU A 66 2.37 3.80 5.28
CA LEU A 66 2.56 2.89 6.40
C LEU A 66 3.03 1.49 5.96
N HIS A 67 2.63 1.06 4.77
CA HIS A 67 3.05 -0.20 4.18
C HIS A 67 4.52 -0.17 3.76
N HIS A 68 4.97 0.87 3.06
CA HIS A 68 6.41 1.02 2.77
C HIS A 68 7.22 1.12 4.07
N ASP A 69 6.71 1.81 5.11
CA ASP A 69 7.37 1.83 6.42
C ASP A 69 7.46 0.42 7.05
N ASP A 70 6.50 -0.50 6.77
CA ASP A 70 6.60 -1.90 7.24
C ASP A 70 7.78 -2.62 6.61
N GLU A 71 8.04 -2.31 5.36
CA GLU A 71 9.10 -2.92 4.59
C GLU A 71 10.45 -2.31 4.96
N GLU A 72 10.57 -1.00 4.87
CA GLU A 72 11.84 -0.28 5.00
C GLU A 72 12.38 -0.26 6.43
N LEU A 73 11.51 -0.16 7.44
CA LEU A 73 11.94 -0.01 8.83
C LEU A 73 12.07 -1.34 9.57
N ASP A 74 11.34 -2.38 9.14
CA ASP A 74 11.22 -3.63 9.87
C ASP A 74 11.58 -4.86 9.03
N LEU A 75 10.82 -5.15 7.95
CA LEU A 75 11.00 -6.39 7.20
C LEU A 75 12.34 -6.45 6.46
N PHE A 76 12.68 -5.44 5.66
CA PHE A 76 13.92 -5.43 4.87
C PHE A 76 15.17 -5.44 5.76
N PRO A 77 15.27 -4.65 6.84
CA PRO A 77 16.37 -4.76 7.79
C PRO A 77 16.54 -6.18 8.39
N ALA A 78 15.44 -6.86 8.73
CA ALA A 78 15.50 -8.23 9.21
C ALA A 78 15.99 -9.21 8.13
N LEU A 79 15.50 -9.07 6.90
CA LEU A 79 15.91 -9.90 5.76
C LEU A 79 17.37 -9.68 5.35
N ARG A 80 17.91 -8.46 5.50
CA ARG A 80 19.34 -8.17 5.26
C ARG A 80 20.27 -8.96 6.17
N GLN A 81 19.83 -9.32 7.38
CA GLN A 81 20.61 -10.15 8.30
C GLN A 81 20.84 -11.58 7.78
N LEU A 82 20.07 -12.02 6.78
CA LEU A 82 20.28 -13.31 6.11
C LEU A 82 21.54 -13.30 5.21
N ALA A 83 22.14 -12.13 4.96
CA ALA A 83 23.36 -11.94 4.17
C ALA A 83 23.30 -12.54 2.75
N VAL A 84 22.12 -12.52 2.12
CA VAL A 84 21.92 -12.95 0.73
C VAL A 84 22.11 -11.74 -0.20
N GLY A 85 23.28 -11.64 -0.84
CA GLY A 85 23.63 -10.45 -1.65
C GLY A 85 22.65 -10.12 -2.77
N ALA A 86 22.09 -11.14 -3.46
CA ALA A 86 21.08 -10.92 -4.48
C ALA A 86 19.77 -10.35 -3.90
N LEU A 87 19.38 -10.77 -2.69
CA LEU A 87 18.19 -10.26 -2.01
C LEU A 87 18.37 -8.80 -1.57
N ASP A 88 19.55 -8.46 -1.03
CA ASP A 88 19.87 -7.09 -0.64
C ASP A 88 19.85 -6.13 -1.85
N GLN A 89 20.36 -6.59 -2.99
CA GLN A 89 20.28 -5.85 -4.25
C GLN A 89 18.83 -5.65 -4.73
N GLU A 90 17.96 -6.66 -4.58
CA GLU A 90 16.53 -6.53 -4.94
C GLU A 90 15.80 -5.55 -4.00
N MET A 91 16.00 -5.67 -2.68
CA MET A 91 15.39 -4.75 -1.70
C MET A 91 15.85 -3.30 -1.94
N GLY A 92 17.14 -3.07 -2.23
CA GLY A 92 17.62 -1.72 -2.53
C GLY A 92 17.01 -1.11 -3.81
N GLN A 93 16.64 -1.93 -4.79
CA GLN A 93 15.92 -1.46 -5.98
C GLN A 93 14.44 -1.15 -5.69
N LEU A 94 13.80 -1.94 -4.84
CA LEU A 94 12.41 -1.73 -4.41
C LEU A 94 12.28 -0.45 -3.56
N GLU A 95 13.20 -0.24 -2.61
CA GLU A 95 13.28 1.00 -1.82
C GLU A 95 13.44 2.24 -2.71
N ALA A 96 14.29 2.17 -3.75
CA ALA A 96 14.43 3.26 -4.70
C ALA A 96 13.13 3.50 -5.52
N GLU A 97 12.40 2.42 -5.85
CA GLU A 97 11.13 2.49 -6.58
C GLU A 97 10.01 3.12 -5.76
N HIS A 98 10.03 3.03 -4.42
CA HIS A 98 9.05 3.70 -3.55
C HIS A 98 8.98 5.21 -3.77
N ALA A 99 10.12 5.86 -4.03
CA ALA A 99 10.16 7.30 -4.33
C ALA A 99 9.48 7.62 -5.69
N GLU A 100 9.65 6.77 -6.70
CA GLU A 100 8.98 6.91 -7.99
C GLU A 100 7.47 6.72 -7.85
N LEU A 101 7.05 5.71 -7.07
CA LEU A 101 5.64 5.45 -6.78
C LEU A 101 4.99 6.63 -6.02
N ALA A 102 5.69 7.19 -5.04
CA ALA A 102 5.24 8.38 -4.33
C ALA A 102 5.07 9.60 -5.27
N ALA A 103 5.97 9.79 -6.23
CA ALA A 103 5.84 10.84 -7.24
C ALA A 103 4.63 10.62 -8.16
N LEU A 104 4.39 9.37 -8.61
CA LEU A 104 3.18 9.01 -9.35
C LEU A 104 1.93 9.32 -8.52
N TRP A 105 1.91 8.91 -7.25
CA TRP A 105 0.79 9.21 -6.34
C TRP A 105 0.52 10.71 -6.23
N GLN A 106 1.55 11.51 -6.00
CA GLN A 106 1.42 12.96 -5.88
C GLN A 106 0.77 13.59 -7.12
N SER A 107 1.10 13.09 -8.32
CA SER A 107 0.54 13.60 -9.57
C SER A 107 -0.97 13.34 -9.75
N LEU A 108 -1.53 12.35 -9.05
CA LEU A 108 -2.96 11.99 -9.15
C LEU A 108 -3.84 12.75 -8.16
N GLN A 109 -3.29 13.36 -7.12
CA GLN A 109 -4.06 13.90 -5.99
C GLN A 109 -5.08 14.96 -6.43
N ALA A 110 -4.67 15.96 -7.22
CA ALA A 110 -5.56 17.03 -7.66
C ALA A 110 -6.72 16.48 -8.50
N TRP A 111 -6.43 15.54 -9.39
CA TRP A 111 -7.45 14.88 -10.22
C TRP A 111 -8.43 14.06 -9.38
N LEU A 112 -7.99 13.39 -8.32
CA LEU A 112 -8.88 12.64 -7.43
C LEU A 112 -9.67 13.54 -6.47
N GLN A 113 -9.13 14.69 -6.07
CA GLN A 113 -9.82 15.64 -5.19
C GLN A 113 -10.96 16.37 -5.91
N ALA A 114 -10.83 16.67 -7.20
CA ALA A 114 -11.83 17.41 -7.94
C ALA A 114 -13.22 16.73 -7.99
N PRO A 115 -13.34 15.42 -8.31
CA PRO A 115 -14.61 14.71 -8.24
C PRO A 115 -15.26 14.76 -6.87
N VAL A 116 -14.46 14.71 -5.78
CA VAL A 116 -14.97 14.81 -4.40
C VAL A 116 -15.65 16.16 -4.15
N ALA A 117 -15.17 17.23 -4.78
CA ALA A 117 -15.77 18.55 -4.76
C ALA A 117 -16.88 18.75 -5.82
N GLY A 118 -17.26 17.70 -6.56
CA GLY A 118 -18.21 17.79 -7.67
C GLY A 118 -17.67 18.53 -8.90
N GLN A 119 -16.35 18.69 -9.00
CA GLN A 119 -15.69 19.44 -10.06
C GLN A 119 -15.07 18.49 -11.11
N PRO A 120 -15.06 18.88 -12.40
CA PRO A 120 -14.33 18.16 -13.42
C PRO A 120 -12.82 18.47 -13.31
N HIS A 121 -11.99 17.48 -13.61
CA HIS A 121 -10.55 17.65 -13.79
C HIS A 121 -10.05 16.61 -14.78
N ALA A 122 -9.16 17.01 -15.69
CA ALA A 122 -8.56 16.07 -16.63
C ALA A 122 -7.69 15.05 -15.88
N ALA A 123 -7.74 13.78 -16.29
CA ALA A 123 -6.84 12.78 -15.75
C ALA A 123 -5.39 13.12 -16.14
N PRO A 124 -4.41 12.93 -15.24
CA PRO A 124 -3.01 13.17 -15.56
C PRO A 124 -2.47 12.10 -16.52
N ASP A 125 -1.47 12.44 -17.33
CA ASP A 125 -0.82 11.51 -18.26
C ASP A 125 -0.14 10.33 -17.53
N THR A 126 0.22 10.53 -16.27
CA THR A 126 0.81 9.54 -15.37
C THR A 126 -0.18 8.48 -14.87
N LEU A 127 -1.49 8.64 -15.09
CA LEU A 127 -2.52 7.74 -14.59
C LEU A 127 -2.30 6.27 -15.01
N THR A 128 -1.97 6.05 -16.28
CA THR A 128 -1.72 4.69 -16.79
C THR A 128 -0.46 4.09 -16.13
N ALA A 129 0.59 4.90 -15.96
CA ALA A 129 1.81 4.46 -15.28
C ALA A 129 1.52 4.11 -13.81
N PHE A 130 0.74 4.93 -13.09
CA PHE A 130 0.31 4.63 -11.72
C PHE A 130 -0.44 3.30 -11.63
N ALA A 131 -1.41 3.07 -12.53
CA ALA A 131 -2.22 1.86 -12.55
C ALA A 131 -1.43 0.58 -12.90
N GLN A 132 -0.23 0.71 -13.46
CA GLN A 132 0.65 -0.40 -13.85
C GLN A 132 1.81 -0.62 -12.86
N ARG A 133 2.47 0.47 -12.45
CA ARG A 133 3.70 0.42 -11.64
C ARG A 133 3.43 -0.07 -10.22
N TYR A 134 2.37 0.42 -9.57
CA TYR A 134 2.01 -0.04 -8.22
C TYR A 134 1.73 -1.56 -8.14
N PRO A 135 0.87 -2.14 -9.02
CA PRO A 135 0.69 -3.59 -9.04
C PRO A 135 1.95 -4.39 -9.40
N ALA A 136 2.78 -3.87 -10.32
CA ALA A 136 4.01 -4.55 -10.73
C ALA A 136 5.06 -4.57 -9.60
N HIS A 137 5.16 -3.49 -8.84
CA HIS A 137 6.00 -3.39 -7.67
C HIS A 137 5.59 -4.39 -6.58
N ALA A 138 4.31 -4.38 -6.20
CA ALA A 138 3.76 -5.36 -5.26
C ALA A 138 3.99 -6.82 -5.69
N GLN A 139 3.87 -7.10 -7.00
CA GLN A 139 4.16 -8.43 -7.55
C GLN A 139 5.64 -8.80 -7.41
N ARG A 140 6.56 -7.85 -7.59
CA ARG A 140 8.00 -8.08 -7.48
C ARG A 140 8.40 -8.40 -6.04
N GLU A 141 7.86 -7.67 -5.06
CA GLU A 141 8.08 -7.94 -3.64
C GLU A 141 7.61 -9.34 -3.24
N GLU A 142 6.40 -9.69 -3.65
CA GLU A 142 5.80 -11.01 -3.40
C GLU A 142 6.61 -12.15 -4.02
N ALA A 143 7.16 -11.93 -5.21
CA ALA A 143 7.89 -12.96 -5.94
C ALA A 143 9.34 -13.10 -5.46
N LEU A 144 10.01 -11.99 -5.13
CA LEU A 144 11.46 -11.96 -4.97
C LEU A 144 11.91 -11.76 -3.52
N VAL A 145 11.10 -11.11 -2.68
CA VAL A 145 11.49 -10.74 -1.31
C VAL A 145 10.74 -11.56 -0.26
N TYR A 146 9.40 -11.53 -0.29
CA TYR A 146 8.58 -12.14 0.76
C TYR A 146 8.82 -13.64 0.99
N PRO A 147 9.21 -14.47 0.00
CA PRO A 147 9.53 -15.87 0.25
C PRO A 147 10.68 -16.08 1.26
N TYR A 148 11.57 -15.10 1.41
CA TYR A 148 12.66 -15.15 2.38
C TYR A 148 12.19 -14.94 3.83
N ALA A 149 10.98 -14.42 4.06
CA ALA A 149 10.42 -14.28 5.40
C ALA A 149 10.30 -15.63 6.14
N THR A 150 10.15 -16.73 5.39
CA THR A 150 10.17 -18.10 5.94
C THR A 150 11.49 -18.48 6.64
N ARG A 151 12.55 -17.71 6.42
CA ARG A 151 13.88 -17.91 7.04
C ARG A 151 14.10 -17.05 8.28
N LEU A 152 13.18 -16.15 8.61
CA LEU A 152 13.25 -15.33 9.81
C LEU A 152 12.92 -16.16 11.05
N THR A 153 13.51 -15.81 12.17
CA THR A 153 13.21 -16.46 13.45
C THR A 153 11.84 -16.03 13.97
N PRO A 154 11.20 -16.84 14.84
CA PRO A 154 9.96 -16.42 15.50
C PRO A 154 10.08 -15.11 16.27
N GLU A 155 11.26 -14.81 16.82
CA GLU A 155 11.53 -13.55 17.50
C GLU A 155 11.52 -12.36 16.54
N GLN A 156 12.19 -12.47 15.39
CA GLN A 156 12.17 -11.43 14.35
C GLN A 156 10.75 -11.18 13.85
N ILE A 157 9.98 -12.25 13.58
CA ILE A 157 8.58 -12.13 13.16
C ILE A 157 7.74 -11.41 14.23
N SER A 158 7.90 -11.76 15.51
CA SER A 158 7.18 -11.11 16.61
C SER A 158 7.51 -9.61 16.73
N GLN A 159 8.79 -9.25 16.56
CA GLN A 159 9.25 -7.86 16.57
C GLN A 159 8.62 -7.06 15.42
N ILE A 160 8.70 -7.58 14.20
CA ILE A 160 8.11 -6.95 13.00
C ILE A 160 6.60 -6.77 13.20
N THR A 161 5.88 -7.82 13.58
CA THR A 161 4.43 -7.74 13.84
C THR A 161 4.09 -6.66 14.86
N SER A 162 4.84 -6.60 15.97
CA SER A 162 4.60 -5.61 17.02
C SER A 162 4.81 -4.18 16.52
N ALA A 163 5.86 -3.94 15.74
CA ALA A 163 6.15 -2.63 15.13
C ALA A 163 5.06 -2.22 14.12
N MET A 164 4.64 -3.16 13.27
CA MET A 164 3.56 -2.95 12.30
C MET A 164 2.26 -2.58 13.01
N VAL A 165 1.85 -3.33 14.04
CA VAL A 165 0.66 -3.02 14.87
C VAL A 165 0.79 -1.64 15.49
N ALA A 166 1.92 -1.34 16.14
CA ALA A 166 2.16 -0.07 16.82
C ALA A 166 1.96 1.13 15.88
N ARG A 167 2.45 1.03 14.64
CA ARG A 167 2.29 2.09 13.62
C ARG A 167 0.84 2.37 13.20
N ARG A 168 -0.10 1.46 13.50
CA ARG A 168 -1.55 1.65 13.23
C ARG A 168 -2.37 1.95 14.48
N THR A 169 -1.82 1.72 15.67
CA THR A 169 -2.51 1.92 16.95
C THR A 169 -1.98 3.10 17.75
N ALA A 170 -0.86 3.70 17.33
CA ALA A 170 -0.36 4.92 17.92
C ALA A 170 -1.39 6.06 17.77
N PRO A 171 -1.64 6.84 18.84
CA PRO A 171 -2.63 7.92 18.84
C PRO A 171 -2.24 9.12 17.98
#